data_AF-A0AAV5X454-F1
#
_entry.id   AF-A0AAV5X454-F1
#
_cell.length_a   1.000
_cell.length_b   1.000
_cell.length_c   1.000
_cell.angle_alpha   90.00
_cell.angle_beta   90.00
_cell.angle_gamma   90.00
#
_symmetry.space_group_name_H-M   'P 1'
#
loop_
_entity.id
_entity.type
_entity.pdbx_description
1 polymer ?
#
loop_
_entity_poly.entity_id
_entity_poly.type
_entity_poly.pdbx_seq_one_letter_code
_entity_poly.pdbx_strand_id
1 'polypeptide(L)'
;SVVSAYAEARRAAALMPAPAGTLRLAIAEESLKQHVSRRPLEPDAWLLLAWTRRARADDAGARDLAAYAATLQPGRADLAREAARLQRE
;
A
#
# COMPACT_ATOMS: atom_id res chain seq x y z
N SER A 1 8.81 -9.94 5.90
CA SER A 1 7.47 -9.85 5.27
C SER A 1 7.24 -8.42 4.82
N VAL A 2 6.61 -8.22 3.65
CA VAL A 2 6.26 -6.89 3.10
C VAL A 2 5.47 -6.03 4.10
N VAL A 3 4.64 -6.69 4.92
CA VAL A 3 3.86 -6.05 6.00
C VAL A 3 4.76 -5.43 7.07
N SER A 4 5.87 -6.10 7.42
CA SER A 4 6.84 -5.58 8.39
C SER A 4 7.57 -4.36 7.84
N ALA A 5 7.97 -4.40 6.56
CA ALA A 5 8.62 -3.28 5.89
C ALA A 5 7.68 -2.07 5.76
N TYR A 6 6.39 -2.29 5.51
CA TYR A 6 5.40 -1.22 5.49
C TYR A 6 5.17 -0.58 6.88
N ALA A 7 5.03 -1.40 7.93
CA ALA A 7 4.82 -0.90 9.28
C ALA A 7 5.99 0.00 9.75
N GLU A 8 7.22 -0.37 9.41
CA GLU A 8 8.41 0.45 9.63
C GLU A 8 8.40 1.73 8.80
N ALA A 9 8.08 1.64 7.50
CA ALA A 9 7.99 2.81 6.62
C ALA A 9 6.94 3.83 7.11
N ARG A 10 5.78 3.35 7.59
CA ARG A 10 4.72 4.22 8.14
C ARG A 10 5.16 4.90 9.42
N ARG A 11 5.81 4.18 10.35
CA ARG A 11 6.36 4.77 11.58
C ARG A 11 7.43 5.80 11.27
N ALA A 12 8.34 5.50 10.35
CA ALA A 12 9.37 6.44 9.93
C ALA A 12 8.74 7.71 9.33
N ALA A 13 7.72 7.58 8.47
CA ALA A 13 7.01 8.71 7.89
C ALA A 13 6.32 9.59 8.93
N ALA A 14 5.71 8.99 9.96
CA ALA A 14 5.03 9.72 11.03
C ALA A 14 5.97 10.51 11.95
N LEU A 15 7.24 10.14 12.03
CA LEU A 15 8.26 10.81 12.84
C LEU A 15 8.95 11.97 12.12
N MET A 16 8.62 12.22 10.84
CA MET A 16 9.27 13.24 10.02
C MET A 16 8.47 14.54 9.93
N PRO A 17 9.14 15.69 9.70
CA PRO A 17 8.44 16.96 9.45
C PRO A 17 7.44 16.79 8.31
N ALA A 18 6.20 17.25 8.52
CA ALA A 18 5.07 17.07 7.60
C ALA A 18 5.40 17.22 6.09
N PRO A 19 6.13 18.26 5.63
CA PRO A 19 6.46 18.38 4.20
C PRO A 19 7.37 17.26 3.67
N ALA A 20 8.30 16.77 4.49
CA ALA A 20 9.21 15.70 4.10
C ALA A 20 8.54 14.31 4.09
N GLY A 21 7.51 14.11 4.91
CA GLY A 21 6.67 12.91 4.90
C GLY A 21 5.82 12.82 3.64
N THR A 22 5.12 13.91 3.29
CA THR A 22 4.26 13.98 2.10
C THR A 22 5.04 13.77 0.80
N LEU A 23 6.23 14.38 0.67
CA LEU A 23 7.07 14.21 -0.52
C LEU A 23 7.54 12.76 -0.68
N ARG A 24 7.96 12.10 0.41
CA ARG A 24 8.36 10.69 0.37
C ARG A 24 7.22 9.77 -0.03
N LEU A 25 6.00 10.02 0.47
CA LEU A 25 4.83 9.24 0.07
C LEU A 25 4.50 9.43 -1.42
N ALA A 26 4.70 10.62 -1.98
CA ALA A 26 4.51 10.87 -3.42
C ALA A 26 5.51 10.06 -4.26
N ILE A 27 6.79 10.09 -3.88
CA ILE A 27 7.87 9.34 -4.57
C ILE A 27 7.63 7.82 -4.46
N ALA A 28 7.20 7.35 -3.29
CA ALA A 28 6.86 5.95 -3.07
C ALA A 28 5.67 5.52 -3.95
N GLU A 29 4.62 6.33 -4.03
CA GLU A 29 3.45 6.04 -4.88
C GLU A 29 3.87 5.93 -6.36
N GLU A 30 4.66 6.87 -6.86
CA GLU A 30 5.12 6.86 -8.25
C GLU A 30 6.01 5.65 -8.54
N SER A 31 6.94 5.33 -7.63
CA SER A 31 7.80 4.15 -7.77
C SER A 31 6.99 2.85 -7.80
N LEU A 32 5.97 2.76 -6.94
CA LEU A 32 5.08 1.60 -6.89
C LEU A 32 4.21 1.49 -8.14
N LYS A 33 3.68 2.61 -8.67
CA LYS A 33 2.96 2.63 -9.96
C LYS A 33 3.81 2.04 -11.08
N GLN A 34 5.06 2.49 -11.21
CA GLN A 34 5.97 1.97 -12.22
C GLN A 34 6.28 0.49 -12.02
N HIS A 35 6.44 0.05 -10.76
CA HIS A 35 6.67 -1.36 -10.44
C HIS A 35 5.48 -2.23 -10.84
N VAL A 36 4.25 -1.87 -10.44
CA VAL A 36 3.06 -2.66 -10.75
C VAL A 36 2.71 -2.64 -12.25
N SER A 37 3.06 -1.57 -12.98
CA SER A 37 2.94 -1.57 -14.44
C SER A 37 3.84 -2.59 -15.12
N ARG A 38 5.02 -2.88 -14.55
CA ARG A 38 5.96 -3.89 -15.07
C ARG A 38 5.65 -5.30 -14.54
N ARG A 39 5.01 -5.39 -13.37
CA ARG A 39 4.71 -6.65 -12.66
C ARG A 39 3.27 -6.65 -12.16
N PRO A 40 2.27 -6.71 -13.07
CA PRO A 40 0.86 -6.55 -12.70
C PRO A 40 0.32 -7.73 -11.87
N LEU A 41 0.99 -8.88 -11.89
CA LEU A 41 0.56 -10.08 -11.15
C LEU A 41 1.23 -10.22 -9.77
N GLU A 42 1.91 -9.18 -9.27
CA GLU A 42 2.56 -9.18 -7.96
C GLU A 42 1.63 -8.53 -6.91
N PRO A 43 0.85 -9.31 -6.15
CA PRO A 43 -0.23 -8.75 -5.33
C PRO A 43 0.28 -7.96 -4.12
N ASP A 44 1.46 -8.29 -3.59
CA ASP A 44 2.08 -7.55 -2.49
C ASP A 44 2.41 -6.10 -2.89
N ALA A 45 2.78 -5.86 -4.16
CA ALA A 45 3.07 -4.52 -4.67
C ALA A 45 1.79 -3.67 -4.78
N TRP A 46 0.68 -4.28 -5.20
CA TRP A 46 -0.64 -3.62 -5.21
C TRP A 46 -1.13 -3.29 -3.80
N LEU A 47 -0.94 -4.20 -2.85
CA LEU A 47 -1.28 -3.97 -1.44
C LEU A 47 -0.43 -2.84 -0.84
N LEU A 48 0.86 -2.77 -1.18
CA LEU A 48 1.74 -1.69 -0.71
C LEU A 48 1.36 -0.33 -1.31
N LEU A 49 0.93 -0.31 -2.58
CA LEU A 49 0.39 0.90 -3.21
C LEU A 49 -0.91 1.35 -2.55
N ALA A 50 -1.81 0.43 -2.21
CA ALA A 50 -3.04 0.70 -1.47
C ALA A 50 -2.75 1.41 -0.14
N TRP A 51 -1.83 0.85 0.63
CA TRP A 51 -1.38 1.41 1.89
C TRP A 51 -0.71 2.78 1.77
N THR A 52 0.01 3.01 0.67
CA THR A 52 0.62 4.31 0.37
C THR A 52 -0.45 5.37 0.07
N ARG A 53 -1.50 5.01 -0.67
CA ARG A 53 -2.65 5.89 -0.93
C ARG A 53 -3.42 6.22 0.34
N ARG A 54 -3.65 5.24 1.22
CA ARG A 54 -4.27 5.47 2.54
C ARG A 54 -3.46 6.48 3.37
N ALA A 55 -2.14 6.35 3.39
CA ALA A 55 -1.26 7.29 4.09
C ALA A 55 -1.27 8.71 3.50
N ARG A 56 -1.71 8.86 2.24
CA ARG A 56 -1.93 10.15 1.55
C ARG A 56 -3.40 10.63 1.65
N ALA A 57 -4.21 10.00 2.51
CA ALA A 57 -5.64 10.27 2.68
C ALA A 57 -6.50 9.97 1.44
N ASP A 58 -6.03 9.13 0.51
CA ASP A 58 -6.84 8.58 -0.58
C ASP A 58 -7.39 7.20 -0.19
N ASP A 59 -8.51 7.22 0.54
CA ASP A 59 -9.11 6.03 1.12
C ASP A 59 -9.85 5.18 0.08
N ALA A 60 -10.51 5.84 -0.88
CA ALA A 60 -11.20 5.14 -1.96
C ALA A 60 -10.18 4.41 -2.84
N GLY A 61 -9.14 5.11 -3.29
CA GLY A 61 -8.08 4.51 -4.08
C GLY A 61 -7.31 3.42 -3.32
N ALA A 62 -7.17 3.53 -2.00
CA ALA A 62 -6.60 2.46 -1.18
C ALA A 62 -7.47 1.19 -1.17
N ARG A 63 -8.79 1.34 -0.96
CA ARG A 63 -9.71 0.19 -0.89
C ARG A 63 -9.80 -0.56 -2.21
N ASP A 64 -9.84 0.16 -3.33
CA ASP A 64 -9.89 -0.46 -4.67
C ASP A 64 -8.64 -1.30 -4.95
N LEU A 65 -7.47 -0.75 -4.66
CA LEU A 65 -6.20 -1.46 -4.87
C LEU A 65 -6.03 -2.65 -3.92
N ALA A 66 -6.49 -2.53 -2.67
CA ALA A 66 -6.46 -3.61 -1.71
C ALA A 66 -7.37 -4.77 -2.13
N ALA A 67 -8.57 -4.45 -2.62
CA ALA A 67 -9.49 -5.45 -3.18
C ALA A 67 -8.87 -6.14 -4.41
N TYR A 68 -8.27 -5.36 -5.32
CA TYR A 68 -7.57 -5.91 -6.47
C TYR A 68 -6.39 -6.83 -6.08
N ALA A 69 -5.59 -6.44 -5.09
CA ALA A 69 -4.51 -7.28 -4.59
C ALA A 69 -5.02 -8.65 -4.09
N ALA A 70 -6.17 -8.67 -3.41
CA ALA A 70 -6.80 -9.90 -2.90
C ALA A 70 -7.33 -10.82 -4.00
N THR A 71 -7.78 -10.28 -5.14
CA THR A 71 -8.28 -11.10 -6.26
C THR A 71 -7.16 -11.78 -7.03
N LEU A 72 -5.95 -11.22 -7.04
CA LEU A 72 -4.80 -11.79 -7.73
C LEU A 72 -4.31 -13.11 -7.11
N GLN A 73 -4.41 -13.27 -5.78
CA GLN A 73 -4.05 -14.51 -5.08
C GLN A 73 -5.06 -14.85 -3.95
N PRO A 74 -6.23 -15.42 -4.30
CA PRO A 74 -7.32 -15.68 -3.33
C PRO A 74 -6.94 -16.65 -2.19
N GLY A 75 -5.94 -17.51 -2.39
CA GLY A 75 -5.47 -18.45 -1.37
C GLY A 75 -4.56 -17.83 -0.29
N ARG A 76 -4.15 -16.57 -0.44
CA ARG A 76 -3.28 -15.89 0.52
C ARG A 76 -4.07 -15.19 1.62
N ALA A 77 -4.29 -15.93 2.71
CA ALA A 77 -5.04 -15.44 3.87
C ALA A 77 -4.40 -14.20 4.54
N ASP A 78 -3.08 -14.05 4.48
CA ASP A 78 -2.38 -12.85 4.95
C ASP A 78 -2.80 -11.61 4.14
N LEU A 79 -2.86 -11.75 2.82
CA LEU A 79 -3.24 -10.68 1.92
C LEU A 79 -4.72 -10.32 2.05
N ALA A 80 -5.60 -11.32 2.15
CA ALA A 80 -7.02 -11.11 2.38
C ALA A 80 -7.32 -10.38 3.71
N ARG A 81 -6.62 -10.75 4.80
CA ARG A 81 -6.76 -10.06 6.10
C ARG A 81 -6.36 -8.60 6.00
N GLU A 82 -5.27 -8.31 5.30
CA GLU A 82 -4.77 -6.95 5.18
C GLU A 82 -5.63 -6.09 4.25
N ALA A 83 -6.15 -6.66 3.17
CA ALA A 83 -7.14 -6.00 2.33
C ALA A 83 -8.42 -5.65 3.12
N ALA A 84 -8.90 -6.58 3.95
CA ALA A 84 -10.04 -6.35 4.82
C ALA A 84 -9.76 -5.32 5.94
N ARG A 85 -8.48 -5.09 6.30
CA ARG A 85 -8.08 -4.05 7.25
C ARG A 85 -8.25 -2.66 6.64
N LEU A 86 -7.78 -2.47 5.40
CA LEU A 86 -7.95 -1.23 4.64
C LEU A 86 -9.42 -0.86 4.34
N GLN A 87 -10.31 -1.84 4.34
CA GLN A 87 -11.75 -1.60 4.14
C GLN A 87 -12.48 -1.12 5.41
N ARG A 88 -11.95 -1.40 6.60
CA ARG A 88 -12.62 -1.13 7.89
C ARG A 88 -12.08 0.10 8.62
N GLU A 89 -10.83 0.48 8.38
CA GLU A 89 -10.22 1.72 8.88
C GLU A 89 -10.67 2.93 8.05
#